data_AF-A0A4Q2Z6G4-F1
#
_entry.id   AF-A0A4Q2Z6G4-F1
#
_cell.length_a   1.000
_cell.length_b   1.000
_cell.length_c   1.000
_cell.angle_alpha   90.00
_cell.angle_beta   90.00
_cell.angle_gamma   90.00
#
_symmetry.space_group_name_H-M   'P 1'
#
loop_
_entity.id
_entity.type
_entity.pdbx_description
1 polymer ?
#
loop_
_entity_poly.entity_id
_entity_poly.type
_entity_poly.pdbx_seq_one_letter_code
_entity_poly.pdbx_strand_id
1 'polypeptide(L)'
;TFSAKKKPMAITEVHGKSGAHEAGLRKGDIIISIEEFRIGSVEDIGTVLKDRKAGSTVKVKYRREGVEMTAEVRLAARDELFDESGSRNDQMSGDYSHHRSGFPRVMQHDIVGNRRLQGGPLLDLDGRCIGMNIARANRAESFAIPVEDLKEIAARLVKDAP
;
A
#
# COMPACT_ATOMS: atom_id res chain seq x y z
N THR A 1 -23.76 30.36 8.99
CA THR A 1 -22.37 29.87 8.91
C THR A 1 -22.21 28.66 9.81
N PHE A 2 -22.33 27.44 9.26
CA PHE A 2 -22.17 26.21 10.04
C PHE A 2 -20.69 25.88 10.18
N SER A 3 -20.10 26.22 11.34
CA SER A 3 -18.80 25.67 11.73
C SER A 3 -19.01 24.22 12.10
N ALA A 4 -18.73 23.30 11.16
CA ALA A 4 -18.74 21.87 11.45
C ALA A 4 -17.63 21.60 12.46
N LYS A 5 -18.00 21.43 13.74
CA LYS A 5 -17.11 20.87 14.76
C LYS A 5 -16.65 19.50 14.26
N LYS A 6 -15.46 19.43 13.66
CA LYS A 6 -14.83 18.16 13.24
C LYS A 6 -14.84 17.22 14.46
N LYS A 7 -15.52 16.09 14.34
CA LYS A 7 -15.64 15.11 15.42
C LYS A 7 -14.22 14.63 15.78
N PRO A 8 -13.91 14.43 17.07
CA PRO A 8 -12.63 13.85 17.46
C PRO A 8 -12.49 12.45 16.87
N MET A 9 -11.35 12.19 16.23
CA MET A 9 -11.05 10.92 15.58
C MET A 9 -10.52 9.92 16.62
N ALA A 10 -11.40 9.11 17.17
CA ALA A 10 -11.05 8.09 18.16
C ALA A 10 -10.72 6.75 17.50
N ILE A 11 -9.67 6.09 17.97
CA ILE A 11 -9.31 4.74 17.55
C ILE A 11 -10.35 3.75 18.11
N THR A 12 -11.02 3.03 17.23
CA THR A 12 -12.03 2.02 17.60
C THR A 12 -11.42 0.66 17.90
N GLU A 13 -10.37 0.30 17.17
CA GLU A 13 -9.68 -0.99 17.25
C GLU A 13 -8.23 -0.86 16.77
N VAL A 14 -7.34 -1.68 17.34
CA VAL A 14 -5.93 -1.76 16.94
C VAL A 14 -5.58 -3.23 16.77
N HIS A 15 -5.17 -3.63 15.57
CA HIS A 15 -4.71 -5.00 15.30
C HIS A 15 -3.33 -5.24 15.92
N GLY A 16 -3.13 -6.41 16.56
CA GLY A 16 -1.89 -6.74 17.26
C GLY A 16 -0.62 -6.79 16.39
N LYS A 17 -0.74 -7.03 15.08
CA LYS A 17 0.38 -7.00 14.13
C LYS A 17 0.61 -5.62 13.49
N SER A 18 -0.23 -4.63 13.81
CA SER A 18 -0.15 -3.30 13.20
C SER A 18 0.97 -2.46 13.81
N GLY A 19 1.56 -1.57 13.00
CA GLY A 19 2.53 -0.60 13.52
C GLY A 19 1.91 0.36 14.55
N ALA A 20 0.58 0.52 14.57
CA ALA A 20 -0.11 1.25 15.63
C ALA A 20 -0.03 0.51 16.97
N HIS A 21 -0.10 -0.83 16.97
CA HIS A 21 0.09 -1.63 18.17
C HIS A 21 1.55 -1.57 18.66
N GLU A 22 2.51 -1.71 17.75
CA GLU A 22 3.95 -1.58 18.05
C GLU A 22 4.28 -0.21 18.66
N ALA A 23 3.61 0.85 18.17
CA ALA A 23 3.75 2.22 18.67
C ALA A 23 3.00 2.50 19.99
N GLY A 24 2.29 1.51 20.54
CA GLY A 24 1.57 1.63 21.81
C GLY A 24 0.25 2.40 21.75
N LEU A 25 -0.29 2.63 20.55
CA LEU A 25 -1.64 3.17 20.36
C LEU A 25 -2.69 2.14 20.79
N ARG A 26 -3.77 2.63 21.37
CA ARG A 26 -4.83 1.81 21.96
C ARG A 26 -6.20 2.33 21.54
N LYS A 27 -7.19 1.44 21.65
CA LYS A 27 -8.60 1.80 21.54
C LYS A 27 -8.93 2.94 22.51
N GLY A 28 -9.60 3.97 22.02
CA GLY A 28 -9.97 5.17 22.78
C GLY A 28 -8.99 6.34 22.65
N ASP A 29 -7.81 6.14 22.05
CA ASP A 29 -6.91 7.25 21.75
C ASP A 29 -7.53 8.17 20.69
N ILE A 30 -7.42 9.48 20.88
CA ILE A 30 -7.93 10.48 19.95
C ILE A 30 -6.77 11.00 19.11
N ILE A 31 -6.79 10.74 17.81
CA ILE A 31 -5.78 11.24 16.87
C ILE A 31 -6.04 12.73 16.61
N ILE A 32 -5.01 13.56 16.79
CA ILE A 32 -5.06 15.00 16.56
C ILE A 32 -4.39 15.34 15.22
N SER A 33 -3.20 14.80 14.99
CA SER A 33 -2.43 15.03 13.76
C SER A 33 -1.53 13.85 13.44
N ILE A 34 -1.24 13.70 12.15
CA ILE A 34 -0.20 12.80 11.63
C ILE A 34 0.80 13.71 10.95
N GLU A 35 2.03 13.74 11.47
CA GLU A 35 3.08 14.68 11.12
C GLU A 35 2.58 16.14 11.28
N GLU A 36 2.58 16.90 10.20
CA GLU A 36 2.09 18.29 10.14
C GLU A 36 0.61 18.37 9.73
N PHE A 37 -0.01 17.25 9.34
CA PHE A 37 -1.38 17.22 8.84
C PHE A 37 -2.38 16.98 9.97
N ARG A 38 -3.31 17.93 10.14
CA ARG A 38 -4.42 17.80 11.10
C ARG A 38 -5.45 16.82 10.60
N ILE A 39 -5.77 15.82 11.41
CA ILE A 39 -6.73 14.77 11.05
C ILE A 39 -8.08 15.08 11.69
N GLY A 40 -9.12 15.22 10.88
CA GLY A 40 -10.49 15.42 11.36
C GLY A 40 -11.51 14.43 10.80
N SER A 41 -11.12 13.63 9.81
CA SER A 41 -11.96 12.60 9.22
C SER A 41 -11.14 11.41 8.72
N VAL A 42 -11.80 10.33 8.33
CA VAL A 42 -11.14 9.12 7.80
C VAL A 42 -10.49 9.40 6.45
N GLU A 43 -11.07 10.30 5.65
CA GLU A 43 -10.55 10.70 4.35
C GLU A 43 -9.21 11.46 4.47
N ASP A 44 -9.05 12.26 5.53
CA ASP A 44 -7.79 12.96 5.83
C ASP A 44 -6.65 11.94 6.04
N ILE A 45 -6.92 10.82 6.73
CA ILE A 45 -5.94 9.74 6.95
C ILE A 45 -5.55 9.09 5.62
N GLY A 46 -6.55 8.72 4.80
CA GLY A 46 -6.30 8.11 3.50
C GLY A 46 -5.42 9.00 2.61
N THR A 47 -5.64 10.31 2.65
CA THR A 47 -4.87 11.29 1.88
C THR A 47 -3.42 11.39 2.35
N VAL A 48 -3.19 11.46 3.67
CA VAL A 48 -1.83 11.54 4.23
C VAL A 48 -1.03 10.27 3.97
N LEU A 49 -1.69 9.10 4.04
CA LEU A 49 -1.02 7.82 3.86
C LEU A 49 -0.83 7.41 2.40
N LYS A 50 -1.60 8.00 1.45
CA LYS A 50 -1.53 7.65 0.02
C LYS A 50 -0.14 7.85 -0.58
N ASP A 51 0.55 8.92 -0.18
CA ASP A 51 1.86 9.27 -0.71
C ASP A 51 3.02 8.68 0.11
N ARG A 52 2.72 7.87 1.15
CA ARG A 52 3.73 7.28 2.03
C ARG A 52 4.02 5.84 1.60
N LYS A 53 5.30 5.50 1.54
CA LYS A 53 5.74 4.12 1.25
C LYS A 53 5.53 3.23 2.46
N ALA A 54 5.11 2.00 2.23
CA ALA A 54 5.17 0.95 3.26
C ALA A 54 6.62 0.83 3.78
N GLY A 55 6.77 0.61 5.08
CA GLY A 55 8.04 0.62 5.80
C GLY A 55 8.45 1.99 6.36
N SER A 56 7.82 3.10 5.94
CA SER A 56 8.10 4.42 6.51
C SER A 56 7.53 4.59 7.91
N THR A 57 8.14 5.49 8.71
CA THR A 57 7.67 5.81 10.06
C THR A 57 7.05 7.20 10.05
N VAL A 58 5.84 7.33 10.62
CA VAL A 58 5.11 8.61 10.72
C VAL A 58 4.91 8.99 12.18
N LYS A 59 5.03 10.28 12.48
CA LYS A 59 4.79 10.81 13.84
C LYS A 59 3.31 11.09 14.04
N VAL A 60 2.64 10.33 14.89
CA VAL A 60 1.22 10.52 15.20
C VAL A 60 1.09 11.22 16.53
N LYS A 61 0.47 12.41 16.55
CA LYS A 61 0.06 13.08 17.78
C LYS A 61 -1.33 12.61 18.16
N TYR A 62 -1.47 12.10 19.37
CA TYR A 62 -2.72 11.60 19.91
C TYR A 62 -2.94 12.09 21.34
N ARG A 63 -4.18 11.97 21.80
CA ARG A 63 -4.58 12.33 23.15
C ARG A 63 -5.17 11.11 23.85
N ARG A 64 -4.69 10.82 25.05
CA ARG A 64 -5.22 9.79 25.94
C ARG A 64 -5.55 10.45 27.27
N GLU A 65 -6.80 10.32 27.73
CA GLU A 65 -7.24 10.86 29.02
C GLU A 65 -6.94 12.36 29.23
N GLY A 66 -6.90 13.14 28.14
CA GLY A 66 -6.61 14.58 28.17
C GLY A 66 -5.14 14.96 28.00
N VAL A 67 -4.21 14.01 28.07
CA VAL A 67 -2.77 14.26 27.87
C VAL A 67 -2.39 14.05 26.41
N GLU A 68 -1.70 15.03 25.82
CA GLU A 68 -1.18 14.93 24.45
C GLU A 68 0.16 14.19 24.44
N MET A 69 0.27 13.21 23.55
CA MET A 69 1.44 12.38 23.36
C MET A 69 1.76 12.25 21.87
N THR A 70 3.00 11.88 21.56
CA THR A 70 3.45 11.60 20.20
C THR A 70 3.98 10.19 20.14
N ALA A 71 3.51 9.40 19.18
CA ALA A 71 3.99 8.06 18.90
C ALA A 71 4.56 8.00 17.49
N GLU A 72 5.65 7.26 17.31
CA GLU A 72 6.21 6.94 16.01
C GLU A 72 5.61 5.63 15.52
N VAL A 73 4.80 5.70 14.46
CA VAL A 73 4.05 4.58 13.91
C VAL A 73 4.71 4.15 12.60
N ARG A 74 5.16 2.90 12.55
CA ARG A 74 5.62 2.29 11.30
C ARG A 74 4.42 1.93 10.42
N LEU A 75 4.38 2.44 9.20
CA LEU A 75 3.38 2.07 8.22
C LEU A 75 3.75 0.71 7.63
N ALA A 76 3.00 -0.34 7.98
CA ALA A 76 3.11 -1.61 7.29
C ALA A 76 2.25 -1.60 6.02
N ALA A 77 2.63 -2.39 5.01
CA ALA A 77 1.79 -2.52 3.82
C ALA A 77 0.43 -3.12 4.24
N ARG A 78 -0.65 -2.67 3.61
CA ARG A 78 -1.99 -3.22 3.89
C ARG A 78 -2.00 -4.75 3.72
N ASP A 79 -1.28 -5.24 2.73
CA ASP A 79 -1.10 -6.66 2.40
C ASP A 79 -0.32 -7.44 3.48
N GLU A 80 0.51 -6.77 4.30
CA GLU A 80 1.27 -7.40 5.40
C GLU A 80 0.45 -7.55 6.69
N LEU A 81 -0.49 -6.62 6.92
CA LEU A 81 -1.28 -6.55 8.15
C LEU A 81 -2.56 -7.36 8.09
N PHE A 82 -3.18 -7.34 6.92
CA PHE A 82 -4.32 -8.16 6.59
C PHE A 82 -3.76 -9.22 5.66
N ASP A 83 -3.21 -10.27 6.28
CA ASP A 83 -3.11 -11.57 5.66
C ASP A 83 -4.56 -11.92 5.30
N GLU A 84 -5.01 -11.49 4.11
CA GLU A 84 -6.28 -11.90 3.56
C GLU A 84 -6.19 -13.40 3.61
N SER A 85 -6.87 -14.01 4.59
CA SER A 85 -6.95 -15.45 4.75
C SER A 85 -7.23 -16.00 3.36
N GLY A 86 -6.19 -16.56 2.75
CA GLY A 86 -6.10 -16.65 1.30
C GLY A 86 -7.40 -17.22 0.77
N SER A 87 -7.99 -16.54 -0.22
CA SER A 87 -9.16 -17.07 -0.92
C SER A 87 -8.90 -18.54 -1.25
N ARG A 88 -9.96 -19.37 -1.36
CA ARG A 88 -9.78 -20.74 -1.87
C ARG A 88 -8.94 -20.78 -3.15
N ASN A 89 -9.00 -19.71 -3.94
CA ASN A 89 -8.14 -19.56 -5.11
C ASN A 89 -6.64 -19.40 -4.77
N ASP A 90 -6.30 -18.65 -3.72
CA ASP A 90 -4.92 -18.42 -3.28
C ASP A 90 -4.28 -19.68 -2.71
N GLN A 91 -5.04 -20.44 -1.93
CA GLN A 91 -4.61 -21.76 -1.41
C GLN A 91 -4.29 -22.73 -2.56
N MET A 92 -4.95 -22.56 -3.71
CA MET A 92 -4.74 -23.34 -4.92
C MET A 92 -3.77 -22.69 -5.91
N SER A 93 -3.20 -21.51 -5.60
CA SER A 93 -2.38 -20.74 -6.55
C SER A 93 -0.91 -21.11 -6.55
N GLY A 94 -0.43 -21.82 -5.52
CA GLY A 94 0.99 -22.12 -5.36
C GLY A 94 1.80 -20.83 -5.13
N ASP A 95 2.82 -20.59 -5.94
CA ASP A 95 3.68 -19.40 -5.84
C ASP A 95 3.05 -18.20 -6.57
N TYR A 96 2.79 -17.11 -5.82
CA TYR A 96 2.26 -15.82 -6.29
C TYR A 96 3.02 -14.63 -5.66
N SER A 97 2.89 -13.44 -6.26
CA SER A 97 3.56 -12.22 -5.80
C SER A 97 2.95 -11.67 -4.50
N HIS A 98 3.78 -11.17 -3.55
CA HIS A 98 3.25 -10.46 -2.36
C HIS A 98 2.51 -9.20 -2.76
N HIS A 99 3.10 -8.38 -3.63
CA HIS A 99 2.42 -7.23 -4.22
C HIS A 99 1.81 -7.64 -5.56
N ARG A 100 0.48 -7.72 -5.58
CA ARG A 100 -0.26 -8.35 -6.68
C ARG A 100 -1.53 -7.62 -7.12
N SER A 101 -1.86 -6.52 -6.46
CA SER A 101 -3.08 -5.75 -6.70
C SER A 101 -2.82 -4.27 -6.49
N GLY A 102 -3.82 -3.43 -6.78
CA GLY A 102 -3.72 -1.97 -6.61
C GLY A 102 -2.93 -1.24 -7.70
N PHE A 103 -2.59 -1.93 -8.80
CA PHE A 103 -1.96 -1.30 -9.94
C PHE A 103 -2.96 -0.41 -10.70
N PRO A 104 -2.62 0.84 -11.04
CA PRO A 104 -3.54 1.74 -11.75
C PRO A 104 -3.92 1.25 -13.15
N ARG A 105 -2.96 0.65 -13.86
CA ARG A 105 -3.13 0.11 -15.21
C ARG A 105 -2.16 -1.04 -15.43
N VAL A 106 -2.65 -2.15 -15.99
CA VAL A 106 -1.87 -3.35 -16.29
C VAL A 106 -2.39 -4.03 -17.56
N MET A 107 -1.52 -4.80 -18.22
CA MET A 107 -1.90 -5.84 -19.16
C MET A 107 -1.97 -7.17 -18.43
N GLN A 108 -3.04 -7.91 -18.66
CA GLN A 108 -3.13 -9.30 -18.20
C GLN A 108 -2.64 -10.24 -19.29
N HIS A 109 -1.85 -11.25 -18.91
CA HIS A 109 -1.38 -12.28 -19.82
C HIS A 109 -1.43 -13.66 -19.14
N ASP A 110 -1.36 -14.70 -19.95
CA ASP A 110 -1.52 -16.11 -19.56
C ASP A 110 -0.20 -16.89 -19.46
N ILE A 111 0.94 -16.24 -19.80
CA ILE A 111 2.27 -16.86 -19.67
C ILE A 111 2.44 -17.43 -18.26
N VAL A 112 2.69 -18.73 -18.20
CA VAL A 112 2.94 -19.45 -16.96
C VAL A 112 4.25 -18.93 -16.36
N GLY A 113 4.12 -18.16 -15.30
CA GLY A 113 5.26 -17.62 -14.57
C GLY A 113 5.29 -18.01 -13.11
N ASN A 114 6.40 -17.70 -12.46
CA ASN A 114 6.50 -17.70 -11.01
C ASN A 114 6.93 -16.31 -10.56
N ARG A 115 7.11 -16.13 -9.26
CA ARG A 115 7.52 -14.83 -8.74
C ARG A 115 8.94 -14.41 -9.17
N ARG A 116 9.78 -15.35 -9.61
CA ARG A 116 11.16 -15.07 -10.06
C ARG A 116 11.23 -14.48 -11.46
N LEU A 117 10.17 -14.59 -12.26
CA LEU A 117 10.11 -14.01 -13.61
C LEU A 117 9.62 -12.55 -13.62
N GLN A 118 9.27 -12.00 -12.46
CA GLN A 118 8.86 -10.60 -12.35
C GLN A 118 10.07 -9.68 -12.58
N GLY A 119 9.87 -8.62 -13.37
CA GLY A 119 10.92 -7.73 -13.88
C GLY A 119 11.43 -8.10 -15.28
N GLY A 120 11.06 -9.28 -15.81
CA GLY A 120 11.40 -9.67 -17.19
C GLY A 120 10.51 -8.98 -18.25
N PRO A 121 11.01 -8.80 -19.49
CA PRO A 121 10.22 -8.21 -20.57
C PRO A 121 9.20 -9.21 -21.13
N LEU A 122 8.08 -8.67 -21.60
CA LEU A 122 7.16 -9.36 -22.51
C LEU A 122 7.47 -8.95 -23.94
N LEU A 123 7.62 -9.93 -24.81
CA LEU A 123 7.98 -9.74 -26.21
C LEU A 123 6.85 -10.18 -27.14
N ASP A 124 6.64 -9.45 -28.23
CA ASP A 124 5.82 -9.92 -29.36
C ASP A 124 6.59 -10.96 -30.22
N LEU A 125 5.93 -11.49 -31.25
CA LEU A 125 6.53 -12.48 -32.16
C LEU A 125 7.69 -11.93 -33.01
N ASP A 126 7.78 -10.61 -33.13
CA ASP A 126 8.88 -9.91 -33.82
C ASP A 126 10.03 -9.57 -32.85
N GLY A 127 9.93 -9.98 -31.58
CA GLY A 127 10.93 -9.71 -30.54
C GLY A 127 10.85 -8.29 -29.95
N ARG A 128 9.80 -7.52 -30.22
CA ARG A 128 9.62 -6.18 -29.64
C ARG A 128 9.07 -6.27 -28.22
N CYS A 129 9.63 -5.47 -27.31
CA CYS A 129 9.13 -5.38 -25.95
C CYS A 129 7.77 -4.65 -25.91
N ILE A 130 6.74 -5.36 -25.45
CA ILE A 130 5.38 -4.84 -25.27
C ILE A 130 5.05 -4.54 -23.81
N GLY A 131 5.86 -5.02 -22.86
CA GLY A 131 5.68 -4.72 -21.44
C GLY A 131 6.71 -5.37 -20.54
N MET A 132 6.51 -5.28 -19.23
CA MET A 132 7.36 -5.91 -18.21
C MET A 132 6.51 -6.58 -17.13
N ASN A 133 6.79 -7.85 -16.84
CA ASN A 133 6.10 -8.63 -15.82
C ASN A 133 6.27 -7.97 -14.44
N ILE A 134 5.18 -7.83 -13.68
CA ILE A 134 5.23 -7.21 -12.35
C ILE A 134 4.59 -8.05 -11.26
N ALA A 135 3.56 -8.81 -11.57
CA ALA A 135 2.93 -9.68 -10.59
C ALA A 135 2.38 -10.95 -11.21
N ARG A 136 2.54 -12.06 -10.49
CA ARG A 136 1.61 -13.18 -10.59
C ARG A 136 0.58 -13.01 -9.49
N ALA A 137 -0.66 -12.70 -9.84
CA ALA A 137 -1.70 -12.42 -8.87
C ALA A 137 -2.32 -13.69 -8.30
N ASN A 138 -2.52 -14.71 -9.13
CA ASN A 138 -2.96 -16.04 -8.72
C ASN A 138 -2.60 -17.06 -9.81
N ARG A 139 -3.17 -18.28 -9.74
CA ARG A 139 -2.98 -19.32 -10.76
C ARG A 139 -3.46 -18.96 -12.17
N ALA A 140 -4.34 -17.98 -12.31
CA ALA A 140 -4.99 -17.62 -13.57
C ALA A 140 -4.63 -16.20 -14.07
N GLU A 141 -3.98 -15.40 -13.22
CA GLU A 141 -3.77 -13.98 -13.50
C GLU A 141 -2.29 -13.62 -13.32
N SER A 142 -1.69 -13.17 -14.41
CA SER A 142 -0.38 -12.52 -14.43
C SER A 142 -0.50 -11.14 -15.06
N PHE A 143 0.21 -10.18 -14.48
CA PHE A 143 0.15 -8.78 -14.85
C PHE A 143 1.52 -8.27 -15.29
N ALA A 144 1.48 -7.44 -16.33
CA ALA A 144 2.62 -6.69 -16.83
C ALA A 144 2.27 -5.20 -16.95
N ILE A 145 3.28 -4.35 -16.78
CA ILE A 145 3.17 -2.92 -17.11
C ILE A 145 3.27 -2.78 -18.64
N PRO A 146 2.31 -2.11 -19.32
CA PRO A 146 2.43 -1.75 -20.73
C PRO A 146 3.73 -0.99 -21.02
N VAL A 147 4.35 -1.23 -22.17
CA VAL A 147 5.63 -0.58 -22.52
C VAL A 147 5.52 0.95 -22.54
N GLU A 148 4.34 1.51 -22.84
CA GLU A 148 4.10 2.95 -22.80
C GLU A 148 4.25 3.52 -21.38
N ASP A 149 3.63 2.87 -20.40
CA ASP A 149 3.75 3.26 -18.98
C ASP A 149 5.18 3.02 -18.48
N LEU A 150 5.79 1.91 -18.89
CA LEU A 150 7.14 1.55 -18.48
C LEU A 150 8.16 2.61 -18.92
N LYS A 151 8.03 3.12 -20.15
CA LYS A 151 8.90 4.18 -20.69
C LYS A 151 8.78 5.46 -19.86
N GLU A 152 7.57 5.88 -19.52
CA GLU A 152 7.33 7.07 -18.70
C GLU A 152 7.92 6.91 -17.29
N ILE A 153 7.66 5.77 -16.66
CA ILE A 153 8.17 5.46 -15.32
C ILE A 153 9.69 5.40 -15.31
N ALA A 154 10.31 4.72 -16.28
CA ALA A 154 11.75 4.62 -16.38
C ALA A 154 12.40 5.99 -16.60
N ALA A 155 11.85 6.83 -17.47
CA ALA A 155 12.35 8.18 -17.69
C ALA A 155 12.31 9.04 -16.41
N ARG A 156 11.21 8.95 -15.65
CA ARG A 156 11.09 9.63 -14.35
C ARG A 156 12.13 9.11 -13.34
N LEU A 157 12.28 7.80 -13.21
CA LEU A 157 13.22 7.19 -12.26
C LEU A 157 14.67 7.55 -12.57
N VAL A 158 15.06 7.61 -13.86
CA VAL A 158 16.40 8.03 -14.27
C VAL A 158 16.64 9.51 -13.96
N LYS A 159 15.62 10.36 -14.11
CA LYS A 159 15.70 11.78 -13.77
C LYS A 159 15.82 12.02 -12.26
N ASP A 160 15.14 11.22 -11.46
CA ASP A 160 15.12 11.31 -10.00
C ASP A 160 16.26 10.50 -9.33
N ALA A 161 17.13 9.88 -10.12
CA ALA A 161 18.27 9.14 -9.62
C ALA A 161 19.31 10.10 -9.01
N PRO A 162 19.80 9.84 -7.78
CA PRO A 162 20.77 10.69 -7.09
C PRO A 162 22.17 10.66 -7.74
#